data_AF-A0A0P9CSR6-F1
#
_entry.id   AF-A0A0P9CSR6-F1
#
_cell.length_a   1.000
_cell.length_b   1.000
_cell.length_c   1.000
_cell.angle_alpha   90.00
_cell.angle_beta   90.00
_cell.angle_gamma   90.00
#
_symmetry.space_group_name_H-M   'P 1'
#
loop_
_entity.id
_entity.type
_entity.pdbx_description
1 polymer ?
#
loop_
_entity_poly.entity_id
_entity_poly.type
_entity_poly.pdbx_seq_one_letter_code
_entity_poly.pdbx_strand_id
1 'polypeptide(L)'
;MSEKTYQLYKAKVPEHIFTEFKMLSVKRRKEIALRDLVTEGMERHVKAVKHGDTEPVATELDQYPKDTWVAWTLSVENEVYKKARILVIERELDMFGFVATAMLRYLESQ
;
A
#
# COMPACT_ATOMS: atom_id res chain seq x y z
N MET A 1 16.37 -10.20 -17.62
CA MET A 1 15.34 -9.62 -16.74
C MET A 1 15.53 -10.25 -15.38
N SER A 2 15.70 -9.45 -14.31
CA SER A 2 15.76 -10.01 -12.95
C SER A 2 14.39 -10.56 -12.58
N GLU A 3 14.34 -11.76 -12.02
CA GLU A 3 13.08 -12.38 -11.56
C GLU A 3 12.55 -11.60 -10.35
N LYS A 4 11.31 -11.09 -10.44
CA LYS A 4 10.66 -10.39 -9.34
C LYS A 4 10.32 -11.40 -8.24
N THR A 5 10.89 -11.20 -7.06
CA THR A 5 10.54 -11.98 -5.87
C THR A 5 9.56 -11.20 -5.01
N TYR A 6 8.59 -11.92 -4.42
CA TYR A 6 7.54 -11.31 -3.61
C TYR A 6 7.60 -11.82 -2.18
N GLN A 7 7.30 -10.93 -1.23
CA GLN A 7 7.17 -11.25 0.19
C GLN A 7 5.70 -11.11 0.61
N LEU A 8 5.25 -12.12 1.37
CA LEU A 8 3.98 -12.05 2.07
C LEU A 8 4.12 -11.16 3.31
N TYR A 9 3.14 -10.29 3.49
CA TYR A 9 3.08 -9.35 4.61
C TYR A 9 1.64 -9.25 5.12
N LYS A 10 1.47 -9.23 6.45
CA LYS A 10 0.17 -9.02 7.08
C LYS A 10 0.03 -7.53 7.43
N ALA A 11 -0.97 -6.88 6.87
CA ALA A 11 -1.33 -5.50 7.15
C ALA A 11 -2.71 -5.41 7.81
N LYS A 12 -3.04 -4.23 8.33
CA LYS A 12 -4.42 -3.81 8.55
C LYS A 12 -4.71 -2.60 7.67
N VAL A 13 -5.88 -2.58 7.03
CA VAL A 13 -6.35 -1.45 6.23
C VAL A 13 -7.85 -1.24 6.48
N PRO A 14 -8.38 -0.03 6.29
CA PRO A 14 -9.82 0.19 6.24
C PRO A 14 -10.50 -0.73 5.20
N GLU A 15 -11.63 -1.33 5.56
CA GLU A 15 -12.36 -2.30 4.73
C GLU A 15 -12.77 -1.74 3.36
N HIS A 16 -13.10 -0.46 3.30
CA HIS A 16 -13.45 0.18 2.04
C HIS A 16 -12.26 0.19 1.06
N ILE A 17 -11.03 0.53 1.52
CA ILE A 17 -9.81 0.52 0.69
C ILE A 17 -9.58 -0.89 0.14
N PHE A 18 -9.68 -1.89 1.00
CA PHE A 18 -9.53 -3.28 0.62
C PHE A 18 -10.52 -3.70 -0.47
N THR A 19 -11.79 -3.34 -0.29
CA THR A 19 -12.86 -3.65 -1.24
C THR A 19 -12.64 -2.96 -2.58
N GLU A 20 -12.27 -1.67 -2.58
CA GLU A 20 -11.95 -0.90 -3.78
C GLU A 20 -10.76 -1.49 -4.55
N PHE A 21 -9.67 -1.87 -3.86
CA PHE A 21 -8.52 -2.52 -4.51
C PHE A 21 -8.88 -3.85 -5.16
N LYS A 22 -9.69 -4.66 -4.49
CA LYS A 22 -10.20 -5.91 -5.07
C LYS A 22 -11.03 -5.63 -6.32
N MET A 23 -11.95 -4.67 -6.25
CA MET A 23 -12.76 -4.29 -7.41
C MET A 23 -11.89 -3.76 -8.56
N LEU A 24 -10.87 -2.93 -8.26
CA LEU A 24 -9.94 -2.40 -9.26
C LEU A 24 -9.17 -3.51 -9.98
N SER A 25 -8.69 -4.51 -9.22
CA SER A 25 -7.99 -5.68 -9.78
C SER A 25 -8.87 -6.52 -10.72
N VAL A 26 -10.18 -6.56 -10.48
CA VAL A 26 -11.14 -7.27 -11.33
C VAL A 26 -11.57 -6.43 -12.54
N LYS A 27 -11.80 -5.12 -12.34
CA LYS A 27 -12.25 -4.18 -13.39
C LYS A 27 -11.21 -4.01 -14.49
N ARG A 28 -9.92 -3.99 -14.15
CA ARG A 28 -8.82 -4.02 -15.13
C ARG A 28 -8.69 -5.42 -15.73
N ARG A 29 -9.63 -5.78 -16.63
CA ARG A 29 -9.77 -7.09 -17.27
C ARG A 29 -8.41 -7.73 -17.61
N LYS A 30 -8.09 -8.85 -16.96
CA LYS A 30 -7.05 -9.87 -17.27
C LYS A 30 -5.55 -9.58 -17.07
N GLU A 31 -5.05 -8.36 -16.86
CA GLU A 31 -3.60 -8.13 -16.94
C GLU A 31 -2.84 -7.81 -15.63
N ILE A 32 -3.52 -7.38 -14.55
CA ILE A 32 -2.78 -6.96 -13.34
C ILE A 32 -3.29 -7.69 -12.11
N ALA A 33 -2.44 -8.54 -11.53
CA ALA A 33 -2.76 -9.21 -10.29
C ALA A 33 -2.85 -8.21 -9.14
N LEU A 34 -3.70 -8.47 -8.15
CA LEU A 34 -3.86 -7.61 -6.96
C LEU A 34 -2.51 -7.28 -6.29
N ARG A 35 -1.57 -8.23 -6.26
CA ARG A 35 -0.21 -8.04 -5.74
C ARG A 35 0.58 -6.96 -6.50
N ASP A 36 0.34 -6.82 -7.80
CA ASP A 36 1.05 -5.88 -8.65
C ASP A 36 0.49 -4.47 -8.46
N LEU A 37 -0.84 -4.34 -8.29
CA LEU A 37 -1.47 -3.05 -7.91
C LEU A 37 -0.97 -2.57 -6.54
N VAL A 38 -0.91 -3.47 -5.56
CA VAL A 38 -0.39 -3.13 -4.23
C VAL A 38 1.09 -2.73 -4.31
N THR A 39 1.88 -3.49 -5.07
CA THR A 39 3.30 -3.18 -5.29
C THR A 39 3.46 -1.80 -5.92
N GLU A 40 2.67 -1.50 -6.94
CA GLU A 40 2.70 -0.20 -7.63
C GLU A 40 2.31 0.95 -6.70
N GLY A 41 1.22 0.81 -5.95
CA GLY A 41 0.79 1.82 -4.98
C GLY A 41 1.85 2.10 -3.91
N MET A 42 2.46 1.04 -3.36
CA MET A 42 3.56 1.18 -2.41
C MET A 42 4.80 1.82 -3.04
N GLU A 43 5.16 1.45 -4.27
CA GLU A 43 6.33 2.03 -4.94
C GLU A 43 6.14 3.52 -5.22
N ARG A 44 4.97 3.91 -5.72
CA ARG A 44 4.62 5.33 -5.96
C ARG A 44 4.70 6.14 -4.66
N HIS A 45 4.12 5.61 -3.58
CA HIS A 45 4.13 6.27 -2.28
C HIS A 45 5.55 6.40 -1.70
N VAL A 46 6.37 5.35 -1.76
CA VAL A 46 7.77 5.40 -1.34
C VAL A 46 8.55 6.49 -2.09
N LYS A 47 8.34 6.63 -3.41
CA LYS A 47 8.98 7.67 -4.21
C LYS A 47 8.51 9.07 -3.74
N ALA A 48 7.21 9.29 -3.66
CA ALA A 48 6.63 10.58 -3.26
C ALA A 48 7.14 11.04 -1.89
N VAL A 49 7.19 10.14 -0.89
CA VAL A 49 7.70 10.49 0.44
C VAL A 49 9.20 10.80 0.43
N LYS A 50 10.00 10.05 -0.34
CA LYS A 50 11.44 10.32 -0.47
C LYS A 50 11.73 11.67 -1.12
N HIS A 51 10.87 12.09 -2.05
CA HIS A 51 10.96 13.40 -2.70
C HIS A 51 10.36 14.54 -1.87
N GLY A 52 9.68 14.25 -0.76
CA GLY A 52 9.03 15.26 0.07
C GLY A 52 7.73 15.78 -0.53
N ASP A 53 7.18 15.10 -1.54
CA ASP A 53 5.93 15.49 -2.21
C ASP A 53 4.72 15.25 -1.32
N THR A 54 4.86 14.40 -0.29
CA THR A 54 3.75 13.98 0.53
C THR A 54 4.17 13.39 1.87
N GLU A 55 3.27 13.51 2.85
CA GLU A 55 3.44 12.89 4.17
C GLU A 55 3.41 11.36 4.08
N PRO A 56 4.17 10.63 4.91
CA PRO A 56 4.24 9.18 4.85
C PRO A 56 3.00 8.45 5.35
N VAL A 57 2.24 9.08 6.25
CA VAL A 57 0.97 8.59 6.76
C VAL A 57 -0.08 9.69 6.60
N ALA A 58 -1.19 9.37 5.93
CA ALA A 58 -2.29 10.28 5.68
C ALA A 58 -3.14 10.46 6.95
N THR A 59 -3.40 11.71 7.34
CA THR A 59 -4.35 12.07 8.40
C THR A 59 -5.78 11.72 8.02
N GLU A 60 -6.07 11.59 6.72
CA GLU A 60 -7.33 11.14 6.16
C GLU A 60 -7.68 9.72 6.60
N LEU A 61 -6.72 8.95 7.12
CA LEU A 61 -6.99 7.63 7.70
C LEU A 61 -7.73 7.71 9.04
N ASP A 62 -7.63 8.82 9.76
CA ASP A 62 -8.25 9.01 11.08
C ASP A 62 -9.78 9.03 11.02
N GLN A 63 -10.34 9.31 9.84
CA GLN A 63 -11.80 9.28 9.62
C GLN A 63 -12.36 7.85 9.63
N TYR A 64 -11.53 6.82 9.46
CA TYR A 64 -11.98 5.43 9.41
C TYR A 64 -12.05 4.81 10.81
N PRO A 65 -13.24 4.43 11.30
CA PRO A 65 -13.40 3.81 12.61
C PRO A 65 -12.53 2.56 12.76
N LYS A 66 -11.88 2.36 13.91
CA LYS A 66 -10.89 1.28 14.11
C LYS A 66 -11.45 -0.13 13.92
N ASP A 67 -12.74 -0.33 14.15
CA ASP A 67 -13.47 -1.58 13.94
C ASP A 67 -13.69 -1.92 12.46
N THR A 68 -13.56 -0.93 11.57
CA THR A 68 -13.59 -1.14 10.11
C THR A 68 -12.22 -1.53 9.53
N TRP A 69 -11.18 -1.65 10.35
CA TRP A 69 -9.86 -2.05 9.88
C TRP A 69 -9.74 -3.57 9.83
N VAL A 70 -9.64 -4.10 8.62
CA VAL A 70 -9.56 -5.54 8.36
C VAL A 70 -8.12 -5.99 8.20
N ALA A 71 -7.82 -7.20 8.71
CA ALA A 71 -6.53 -7.82 8.47
C ALA A 71 -6.42 -8.29 7.01
N TRP A 72 -5.31 -7.99 6.35
CA TRP A 72 -5.07 -8.35 4.97
C TRP A 72 -3.67 -8.95 4.80
N THR A 73 -3.62 -10.19 4.26
CA THR A 73 -2.35 -10.78 3.80
C THR A 73 -2.08 -10.34 2.37
N LEU A 74 -1.06 -9.50 2.21
CA LEU A 74 -0.60 -8.90 0.97
C LEU A 74 0.64 -9.61 0.45
N SER A 75 0.84 -9.58 -0.87
CA SER A 75 2.07 -9.99 -1.52
C SER A 75 2.67 -8.76 -2.20
N VAL A 76 3.89 -8.38 -1.85
CA VAL A 76 4.55 -7.16 -2.35
C VAL A 76 5.92 -7.54 -2.89
N GLU A 77 6.37 -6.90 -3.98
CA GLU A 77 7.73 -7.08 -4.48
C GLU A 77 8.77 -6.76 -3.39
N ASN A 78 9.74 -7.67 -3.21
CA ASN A 78 10.72 -7.62 -2.12
C ASN A 78 11.45 -6.29 -2.01
N GLU A 79 11.87 -5.73 -3.15
CA GLU A 79 12.60 -4.46 -3.16
C GLU A 79 11.73 -3.27 -2.77
N VAL A 80 10.45 -3.27 -3.14
CA VAL A 80 9.49 -2.25 -2.72
C VAL A 80 9.22 -2.37 -1.22
N TYR A 81 9.00 -3.60 -0.73
CA TYR A 81 8.80 -3.85 0.70
C TYR A 81 10.00 -3.41 1.54
N LYS A 82 11.23 -3.73 1.14
CA LYS A 82 12.45 -3.29 1.82
C LYS A 82 12.56 -1.77 1.88
N LYS A 83 12.33 -1.08 0.75
CA LYS A 83 12.38 0.39 0.70
C LYS A 83 11.33 1.04 1.60
N ALA A 84 10.10 0.52 1.60
CA ALA A 84 9.04 0.98 2.50
C ALA A 84 9.42 0.75 3.96
N ARG A 85 9.95 -0.43 4.30
CA ARG A 85 10.35 -0.77 5.67
C ARG A 85 11.48 0.11 6.20
N ILE A 86 12.50 0.38 5.38
CA ILE A 86 13.59 1.30 5.74
C ILE A 86 13.01 2.67 6.08
N LEU A 87 12.16 3.21 5.21
CA LEU A 87 11.56 4.53 5.39
C LEU A 87 10.68 4.60 6.65
N VAL A 88 9.89 3.56 6.91
CA VAL A 88 9.05 3.47 8.11
C VAL A 88 9.90 3.43 9.39
N ILE A 89 11.04 2.74 9.38
CA ILE A 89 11.97 2.71 10.52
C ILE A 89 12.66 4.08 10.70
N GLU A 90 13.18 4.66 9.62
CA GLU A 90 13.88 5.96 9.64
C GLU A 90 13.01 7.10 10.17
N ARG A 91 11.69 7.00 10.01
CA ARG A 91 10.72 8.02 10.42
C ARG A 91 9.89 7.64 11.64
N GLU A 92 10.22 6.55 12.32
CA GLU A 92 9.51 6.05 13.51
C GLU A 92 7.99 5.88 13.30
N LEU A 93 7.60 5.33 12.14
CA LEU A 93 6.21 5.19 11.73
C LEU A 93 5.68 3.78 11.96
N ASP A 94 4.35 3.66 11.93
CA ASP A 94 3.68 2.37 11.80
C ASP A 94 3.58 1.93 10.33
N MET A 95 3.89 0.66 10.08
CA MET A 95 3.85 0.09 8.74
C MET A 95 2.41 -0.08 8.23
N PHE A 96 1.41 -0.28 9.10
CA PHE A 96 0.02 -0.40 8.64
C PHE A 96 -0.52 0.95 8.14
N GLY A 97 -0.27 2.04 8.89
CA GLY A 97 -0.61 3.40 8.46
C GLY A 97 0.06 3.77 7.13
N PHE A 98 1.34 3.42 6.97
CA PHE A 98 2.06 3.63 5.71
C PHE A 98 1.43 2.87 4.53
N VAL A 99 1.13 1.58 4.72
CA VAL A 99 0.51 0.76 3.67
C VAL A 99 -0.91 1.24 3.34
N ALA A 100 -1.73 1.51 4.35
CA ALA A 100 -3.08 2.06 4.15
C ALA A 100 -3.05 3.39 3.39
N THR A 101 -2.08 4.26 3.71
CA THR A 101 -1.87 5.55 3.01
C THR A 101 -1.48 5.33 1.55
N ALA A 102 -0.53 4.43 1.30
CA ALA A 102 -0.11 4.10 -0.06
C ALA A 102 -1.28 3.61 -0.91
N MET A 103 -2.15 2.79 -0.33
CA MET A 103 -3.32 2.26 -1.01
C MET A 103 -4.36 3.36 -1.24
N LEU A 104 -4.72 4.14 -0.22
CA LEU A 104 -5.66 5.25 -0.33
C LEU A 104 -5.28 6.18 -1.49
N ARG A 105 -4.06 6.68 -1.49
CA ARG A 105 -3.58 7.62 -2.51
C ARG A 105 -3.47 7.00 -3.89
N TYR A 106 -3.16 5.71 -3.97
CA TYR A 106 -3.18 5.02 -5.25
C TYR A 106 -4.60 5.01 -5.83
N LEU A 107 -5.63 4.72 -5.03
CA LEU A 107 -7.03 4.76 -5.48
C LEU A 107 -7.44 6.17 -5.92
N GLU A 108 -7.05 7.21 -5.17
CA GLU A 108 -7.36 8.61 -5.49
C GLU A 108 -6.70 9.08 -6.80
N SER A 109 -5.62 8.40 -7.24
CA SER A 109 -4.90 8.72 -8.47
C SER A 109 -5.39 7.98 -9.72
N GLN A 110 -6.43 7.14 -9.62
CA GLN A 110 -7.01 6.38 -10.75
C GLN A 110 -8.11 7.15 -11.47
#